data_AF-A0A417S182-F1
#
_entry.id   AF-A0A417S182-F1
#
_cell.length_a   1.000
_cell.length_b   1.000
_cell.length_c   1.000
_cell.angle_alpha   90.00
_cell.angle_beta   90.00
_cell.angle_gamma   90.00
#
_symmetry.space_group_name_H-M   'P 1'
#
loop_
_entity.id
_entity.type
_entity.pdbx_description
1 polymer ?
#
loop_
_entity_poly.entity_id
_entity_poly.type
_entity_poly.pdbx_seq_one_letter_code
_entity_poly.pdbx_strand_id
1 'polypeptide(L)'
;MLKDILMSVSKKMQIDFEGITSKIQHNGEKGTARENILEEYLKCYIPEKYCFSKGTIVDCKDVQSRQVDIIIHDKFLTPYLVDMDGTKIVPIESVYGVVEVKSTLTKEELRKCVKNIESVRKLEKKTTSGYSFPTAGMVFAYDSDASLEAVYKNLNELSEDVEVDKRISCICVLNKGVILPVNKNGLTNVSLLPDENTVYGIFNNANDALLLFYLILTQILNSITIFPPDMVAYAQSTAILDTSFSIPADYVPDDGTISVMDNMVRMSEIKTLKEYGTRMLSGKLKKEEFLEHVFGTYIPSLKMMHGSLDLVPMNSTLNYFGKLMNNKVIIDAYKIYERGTKITLVEKKILDDLENFMYAIYDSHREEMLKNNK
;
A
#
# COMPACT_ATOMS: atom_id res chain seq x y z
N MET A 1 -13.68 42.93 13.53
CA MET A 1 -12.26 42.56 13.61
C MET A 1 -11.90 41.41 12.67
N LEU A 2 -12.23 40.14 12.94
CA LEU A 2 -11.83 39.02 12.05
C LEU A 2 -12.38 39.15 10.63
N LYS A 3 -13.65 39.51 10.48
CA LYS A 3 -14.28 39.79 9.18
C LYS A 3 -13.50 40.86 8.40
N ASP A 4 -13.17 41.97 9.06
CA ASP A 4 -12.47 43.11 8.43
C ASP A 4 -11.03 42.73 8.02
N ILE A 5 -10.36 41.91 8.84
CA ILE A 5 -9.05 41.33 8.52
C ILE A 5 -9.17 40.44 7.28
N LEU A 6 -10.10 39.49 7.24
CA LEU A 6 -10.30 38.59 6.10
C LEU A 6 -10.67 39.36 4.83
N MET A 7 -11.52 40.37 4.91
CA MET A 7 -11.84 41.23 3.77
C MET A 7 -10.62 42.02 3.28
N SER A 8 -9.77 42.51 4.18
CA SER A 8 -8.54 43.23 3.82
C SER A 8 -7.52 42.28 3.18
N VAL A 9 -7.40 41.06 3.70
CA VAL A 9 -6.55 40.00 3.14
C VAL A 9 -7.06 39.59 1.76
N SER A 10 -8.37 39.38 1.58
CA SER A 10 -8.98 39.04 0.27
C SER A 10 -8.63 40.09 -0.80
N LYS A 11 -8.83 41.38 -0.47
CA LYS A 11 -8.48 42.49 -1.37
C LYS A 11 -6.99 42.54 -1.69
N LYS A 12 -6.13 42.38 -0.69
CA LYS A 12 -4.68 42.36 -0.90
C LYS A 12 -4.27 41.18 -1.81
N MET A 13 -4.81 39.99 -1.56
CA MET A 13 -4.57 38.79 -2.36
C MET A 13 -4.97 38.99 -3.83
N GLN A 14 -6.11 39.63 -4.08
CA GLN A 14 -6.55 39.99 -5.44
C GLN A 14 -5.58 40.97 -6.11
N ILE A 15 -5.21 42.05 -5.43
CA ILE A 15 -4.27 43.05 -5.96
C ILE A 15 -2.90 42.41 -6.26
N ASP A 16 -2.39 41.59 -5.35
CA ASP A 16 -1.11 40.90 -5.52
C ASP A 16 -1.17 39.95 -6.73
N PHE A 17 -2.27 39.18 -6.87
CA PHE A 17 -2.49 38.29 -8.00
C PHE A 17 -2.65 39.03 -9.34
N GLU A 18 -3.42 40.12 -9.38
CA GLU A 18 -3.56 41.00 -10.54
C GLU A 18 -2.21 41.64 -10.93
N GLY A 19 -1.41 42.05 -9.94
CA GLY A 19 -0.07 42.59 -10.14
C GLY A 19 0.91 41.60 -10.75
N ILE A 20 0.80 40.31 -10.43
CA ILE A 20 1.62 39.24 -11.04
C ILE A 20 1.10 38.93 -12.46
N THR A 21 -0.22 38.76 -12.62
CA THR A 21 -0.83 38.43 -13.93
C THR A 21 -0.61 39.50 -15.00
N SER A 22 -0.64 40.78 -14.63
CA SER A 22 -0.47 41.91 -15.57
C SER A 22 0.96 42.03 -16.13
N LYS A 23 1.99 41.67 -15.35
CA LYS A 23 3.40 41.71 -15.79
C LYS A 23 3.73 40.69 -16.88
N ILE A 24 2.94 39.61 -16.97
CA ILE A 24 3.22 38.45 -17.81
C ILE A 24 2.37 38.45 -19.10
N GLN A 25 1.38 39.34 -19.24
CA GLN A 25 0.58 39.49 -20.47
C GLN A 25 1.40 39.81 -21.74
N HIS A 26 2.68 40.19 -21.60
CA HIS A 26 3.58 40.47 -22.73
C HIS A 26 4.28 39.24 -23.33
N ASN A 27 4.17 38.03 -22.74
CA ASN A 27 4.80 36.81 -23.26
C ASN A 27 3.78 35.85 -23.89
N GLY A 28 4.06 35.39 -25.12
CA GLY A 28 3.13 34.75 -26.06
C GLY A 28 2.61 33.34 -25.71
N GLU A 29 3.04 32.71 -24.61
CA GLU A 29 2.57 31.39 -24.18
C GLU A 29 1.57 31.50 -23.03
N LYS A 30 0.31 31.81 -23.37
CA LYS A 30 -0.76 32.08 -22.38
C LYS A 30 -1.01 30.95 -21.38
N GLY A 31 -0.74 29.68 -21.73
CA GLY A 31 -0.95 28.51 -20.86
C GLY A 31 0.12 28.41 -19.78
N THR A 32 1.37 28.17 -20.18
CA THR A 32 2.54 28.06 -19.30
C THR A 32 2.69 29.28 -18.37
N ALA A 33 2.38 30.47 -18.89
CA ALA A 33 2.37 31.71 -18.10
C ALA A 33 1.39 31.65 -16.91
N ARG A 34 0.17 31.13 -17.12
CA ARG A 34 -0.90 31.08 -16.11
C ARG A 34 -0.61 30.07 -15.01
N GLU A 35 0.05 28.98 -15.34
CA GLU A 35 0.56 28.01 -14.38
C GLU A 35 1.62 28.65 -13.48
N ASN A 36 2.63 29.29 -14.10
CA ASN A 36 3.73 29.94 -13.37
C ASN A 36 3.21 31.05 -12.45
N ILE A 37 2.23 31.84 -12.90
CA ILE A 37 1.59 32.89 -12.08
C ILE A 37 0.97 32.28 -10.82
N LEU A 38 0.19 31.21 -10.96
CA LEU A 38 -0.46 30.59 -9.82
C LEU A 38 0.58 30.00 -8.86
N GLU A 39 1.62 29.36 -9.40
CA GLU A 39 2.72 28.80 -8.62
C GLU A 39 3.48 29.88 -7.82
N GLU A 40 3.93 30.95 -8.49
CA GLU A 40 4.63 32.08 -7.85
C GLU A 40 3.78 32.74 -6.76
N TYR A 41 2.49 32.89 -7.04
CA TYR A 41 1.55 33.41 -6.07
C TYR A 41 1.43 32.49 -4.85
N LEU A 42 1.16 31.19 -5.04
CA LEU A 42 0.98 30.24 -3.96
C LEU A 42 2.23 30.13 -3.07
N LYS A 43 3.44 30.18 -3.66
CA LYS A 43 4.72 30.20 -2.93
C LYS A 43 4.83 31.37 -1.96
N CYS A 44 4.18 32.50 -2.20
CA CYS A 44 4.21 33.66 -1.31
C CYS A 44 3.40 33.47 -0.01
N TYR A 45 2.41 32.58 -0.02
CA TYR A 45 1.46 32.41 1.10
C TYR A 45 1.52 31.03 1.76
N ILE A 46 2.03 30.01 1.06
CA ILE A 46 2.10 28.65 1.57
C ILE A 46 3.47 28.40 2.22
N PRO A 47 3.55 27.74 3.39
CA PRO A 47 4.81 27.46 4.08
C PRO A 47 5.83 26.70 3.22
N GLU A 48 7.12 27.00 3.40
CA GLU A 48 8.21 26.45 2.57
C GLU A 48 8.37 24.92 2.61
N LYS A 49 7.75 24.23 3.59
CA LYS A 49 7.75 22.77 3.62
C LYS A 49 6.99 22.14 2.43
N TYR A 50 6.07 22.90 1.83
CA TYR A 50 5.35 22.50 0.64
C TYR A 50 6.12 23.00 -0.59
N CYS A 51 6.73 22.06 -1.31
CA CYS A 51 7.43 22.34 -2.56
C CYS A 51 6.45 22.26 -3.72
N PHE A 52 6.62 23.16 -4.69
CA PHE A 52 5.85 23.20 -5.93
C PHE A 52 6.76 22.84 -7.08
N SER A 53 6.31 21.93 -7.95
CA SER A 53 7.04 21.50 -9.13
C SER A 53 6.09 21.12 -10.26
N LYS A 54 6.61 21.07 -11.50
CA LYS A 54 5.91 20.51 -12.65
C LYS A 54 6.52 19.16 -13.04
N GLY A 55 5.71 18.27 -13.58
CA GLY A 55 6.20 17.02 -14.14
C GLY A 55 5.24 15.85 -13.97
N THR A 56 5.80 14.67 -13.75
CA THR A 56 5.05 13.42 -13.62
C THR A 56 5.25 12.81 -12.24
N ILE A 57 4.27 12.03 -11.82
CA ILE A 57 4.27 11.30 -10.56
C ILE A 57 4.36 9.81 -10.88
N VAL A 58 5.17 9.07 -10.14
CA VAL A 58 5.40 7.63 -10.35
C VAL A 58 5.12 6.87 -9.05
N ASP A 59 4.69 5.62 -9.18
CA ASP A 59 4.57 4.68 -8.06
C ASP A 59 5.64 3.59 -8.07
N CYS A 60 5.68 2.78 -7.01
CA CYS A 60 6.63 1.70 -6.89
C CYS A 60 6.38 0.54 -7.88
N LYS A 61 5.35 0.59 -8.73
CA LYS A 61 5.04 -0.42 -9.77
C LYS A 61 5.39 0.07 -11.17
N ASP A 62 6.16 1.15 -11.28
CA ASP A 62 6.54 1.79 -12.54
C ASP A 62 5.33 2.34 -13.34
N VAL A 63 4.22 2.64 -12.65
CA VAL A 63 3.08 3.34 -13.25
C VAL A 63 3.30 4.83 -13.10
N GLN A 64 3.13 5.57 -14.20
CA GLN A 64 3.28 7.02 -14.23
C GLN A 64 1.93 7.73 -14.44
N SER A 65 1.74 8.85 -13.76
CA SER A 65 0.66 9.77 -14.07
C SER A 65 0.89 10.45 -15.44
N ARG A 66 -0.13 11.13 -15.96
CA ARG A 66 0.13 12.14 -17.00
C ARG A 66 0.86 13.34 -16.38
N GLN A 67 1.36 14.23 -17.23
CA GLN A 67 1.98 15.48 -16.78
C GLN A 67 0.94 16.33 -16.03
N VAL A 68 1.37 16.89 -14.90
CA VAL A 68 0.56 17.73 -14.02
C VAL A 68 1.15 19.14 -14.00
N ASP A 69 0.27 20.13 -14.06
CA ASP A 69 0.66 21.55 -14.12
C ASP A 69 1.36 22.01 -12.83
N ILE A 70 0.83 21.64 -11.66
CA ILE A 70 1.43 21.92 -10.35
C ILE A 70 1.31 20.69 -9.45
N ILE A 71 2.45 20.16 -9.01
CA ILE A 71 2.59 19.13 -7.99
C ILE A 71 2.99 19.81 -6.68
N ILE A 72 2.24 19.55 -5.61
CA ILE A 72 2.56 20.03 -4.26
C ILE A 72 3.06 18.84 -3.45
N HIS A 73 4.34 18.83 -3.11
CA HIS A 73 5.01 17.70 -2.47
C HIS A 73 5.88 18.14 -1.28
N ASP A 74 6.27 17.19 -0.43
CA ASP A 74 7.07 17.47 0.76
C ASP A 74 8.52 17.85 0.41
N LYS A 75 9.02 18.97 0.94
CA LYS A 75 10.39 19.43 0.66
C LYS A 75 11.46 18.61 1.39
N PHE A 76 11.13 17.98 2.51
CA PHE A 76 12.09 17.32 3.39
C PHE A 76 12.18 15.82 3.17
N LEU A 77 11.09 15.18 2.76
CA LEU A 77 10.92 13.74 2.64
C LEU A 77 10.84 13.24 1.20
N THR A 78 10.77 14.13 0.19
CA THR A 78 10.82 13.72 -1.22
C THR A 78 12.24 13.33 -1.62
N PRO A 79 12.51 12.05 -1.96
CA PRO A 79 13.66 11.71 -2.78
C PRO A 79 13.33 12.11 -4.22
N TYR A 80 14.12 13.00 -4.82
CA TYR A 80 13.99 13.29 -6.24
C TYR A 80 14.57 12.10 -7.03
N LEU A 81 13.71 11.36 -7.73
CA LEU A 81 14.11 10.19 -8.52
C LEU A 81 14.84 10.62 -9.80
N VAL A 82 14.36 11.69 -10.44
CA VAL A 82 14.98 12.33 -11.61
C VAL A 82 14.70 13.84 -11.56
N ASP A 83 15.72 14.65 -11.82
CA ASP A 83 15.61 16.08 -12.14
C ASP A 83 16.28 16.31 -13.50
N MET A 84 15.49 16.27 -14.59
CA MET A 84 15.97 16.52 -15.96
C MET A 84 15.26 17.77 -16.51
N ASP A 85 16.05 18.80 -16.84
CA ASP A 85 15.60 20.00 -17.57
C ASP A 85 14.30 20.64 -17.02
N GLY A 86 14.11 20.63 -15.69
CA GLY A 86 12.97 21.27 -15.02
C GLY A 86 11.69 20.43 -14.96
N THR A 87 11.68 19.22 -15.53
CA THR A 87 10.58 18.25 -15.35
C THR A 87 10.98 17.26 -14.26
N LYS A 88 10.26 17.29 -13.14
CA LYS A 88 10.54 16.40 -12.01
C LYS A 88 9.72 15.12 -12.10
N ILE A 89 10.34 14.01 -11.74
CA ILE A 89 9.64 12.75 -11.46
C ILE A 89 9.59 12.59 -9.93
N VAL A 90 8.38 12.63 -9.39
CA VAL A 90 8.15 12.63 -7.94
C VAL A 90 7.45 11.32 -7.53
N PRO A 91 7.92 10.62 -6.49
CA PRO A 91 7.21 9.46 -5.95
C PRO A 91 5.87 9.88 -5.32
N ILE A 92 4.81 9.14 -5.61
CA ILE A 92 3.43 9.46 -5.18
C ILE A 92 3.29 9.61 -3.66
N GLU A 93 4.09 8.92 -2.86
CA GLU A 93 4.07 8.97 -1.40
C GLU A 93 4.38 10.36 -0.87
N SER A 94 5.20 11.13 -1.58
CA SER A 94 5.61 12.47 -1.16
C SER A 94 4.66 13.58 -1.60
N VAL A 95 3.62 13.27 -2.37
CA VAL A 95 2.70 14.25 -2.94
C VAL A 95 1.53 14.49 -1.99
N TYR A 96 1.34 15.76 -1.60
CA TYR A 96 0.16 16.22 -0.86
C TYR A 96 -1.04 16.38 -1.79
N GLY A 97 -0.81 17.01 -2.94
CA GLY A 97 -1.87 17.26 -3.91
C GLY A 97 -1.35 17.76 -5.24
N VAL A 98 -2.24 17.76 -6.22
CA VAL A 98 -2.00 18.24 -7.59
C VAL A 98 -3.02 19.29 -7.97
N VAL A 99 -2.62 20.28 -8.77
CA VAL A 99 -3.50 21.32 -9.30
C VAL A 99 -3.39 21.37 -10.82
N GLU A 100 -4.52 21.16 -11.49
CA GLU A 100 -4.67 21.43 -12.93
C GLU A 100 -5.08 22.89 -13.13
N VAL A 101 -4.40 23.60 -14.03
CA VAL A 101 -4.59 25.05 -14.26
C VAL A 101 -5.20 25.29 -15.62
N LYS A 102 -6.33 26.01 -15.67
CA LYS A 102 -7.02 26.31 -16.93
C LYS A 102 -7.27 27.80 -17.09
N SER A 103 -6.99 28.33 -18.28
CA SER A 103 -7.36 29.71 -18.63
C SER A 103 -8.89 29.85 -18.67
N THR A 104 -9.56 28.93 -19.36
CA THR A 104 -11.02 28.86 -19.44
C THR A 104 -11.46 27.41 -19.27
N LEU A 105 -12.27 27.13 -18.25
CA LEU A 105 -12.78 25.79 -17.97
C LEU A 105 -14.04 25.51 -18.80
N THR A 106 -13.84 24.76 -19.88
CA THR A 106 -14.92 24.18 -20.72
C THR A 106 -15.28 22.77 -20.24
N LYS A 107 -16.39 22.20 -20.73
CA LYS A 107 -16.75 20.79 -20.43
C LYS A 107 -15.65 19.81 -20.85
N GLU A 108 -15.00 20.06 -21.98
CA GLU A 108 -13.90 19.21 -22.47
C GLU A 108 -12.65 19.34 -21.58
N GLU A 109 -12.28 20.57 -21.19
CA GLU A 109 -11.16 20.76 -20.26
C GLU A 109 -11.44 20.15 -18.89
N LEU A 110 -12.69 20.24 -18.40
CA LEU A 110 -13.09 19.56 -17.16
C LEU A 110 -12.95 18.04 -17.28
N ARG A 111 -13.36 17.42 -18.40
CA ARG A 111 -13.16 15.99 -18.67
C ARG A 111 -11.68 15.60 -18.59
N LYS A 112 -10.80 16.40 -19.22
CA LYS A 112 -9.35 16.18 -19.15
C LYS A 112 -8.84 16.27 -17.70
N CYS A 113 -9.29 17.26 -16.94
CA CYS A 113 -8.91 17.42 -15.53
C CYS A 113 -9.34 16.21 -14.69
N VAL A 114 -10.58 15.74 -14.85
CA VAL A 114 -11.08 14.53 -14.16
C VAL A 114 -10.19 13.33 -14.45
N LYS A 115 -9.86 13.08 -15.73
CA LYS A 115 -9.01 11.95 -16.12
C LYS A 115 -7.55 12.10 -15.68
N ASN A 116 -7.03 13.33 -15.61
CA ASN A 116 -5.66 13.55 -15.14
C ASN A 116 -5.55 13.32 -13.63
N ILE A 117 -6.45 13.93 -12.85
CA ILE A 117 -6.53 13.74 -11.39
C ILE A 117 -6.77 12.26 -11.05
N GLU A 118 -7.66 11.59 -11.78
CA GLU A 118 -7.89 10.16 -11.63
C GLU A 118 -6.59 9.36 -11.87
N SER A 119 -5.77 9.73 -12.86
CA SER A 119 -4.50 9.04 -13.12
C SER A 119 -3.49 9.15 -11.98
N VAL A 120 -3.46 10.29 -11.29
CA VAL A 120 -2.60 10.49 -10.11
C VAL A 120 -3.14 9.72 -8.91
N ARG A 121 -4.45 9.78 -8.65
CA ARG A 121 -5.07 9.15 -7.48
C ARG A 121 -5.17 7.63 -7.57
N LYS A 122 -4.90 7.04 -8.75
CA LYS A 122 -4.77 5.60 -8.96
C LYS A 122 -3.39 5.02 -8.61
N LEU A 123 -2.38 5.87 -8.50
CA LEU A 123 -1.01 5.44 -8.20
C LEU A 123 -0.93 4.81 -6.81
N GLU A 124 -0.15 3.74 -6.69
CA GLU A 124 -0.02 2.98 -5.44
C GLU A 124 1.00 3.61 -4.49
N LYS A 125 0.56 3.94 -3.27
CA LYS A 125 1.46 4.44 -2.23
C LYS A 125 2.07 3.28 -1.44
N LYS A 126 3.40 3.14 -1.50
CA LYS A 126 4.20 2.22 -0.69
C LYS A 126 5.16 2.99 0.21
N THR A 127 4.80 3.07 1.48
CA THR A 127 5.58 3.78 2.51
C THR A 127 6.30 2.79 3.43
N THR A 128 7.37 3.23 4.08
CA THR A 128 8.10 2.39 5.05
C THR A 128 7.28 2.03 6.29
N SER A 129 6.25 2.82 6.61
CA SER A 129 5.36 2.61 7.75
C SER A 129 4.14 1.75 7.43
N GLY A 130 3.84 1.52 6.14
CA GLY A 130 2.61 0.88 5.68
C GLY A 130 1.37 1.79 5.74
N TYR A 131 1.49 3.03 6.24
CA TYR A 131 0.40 4.00 6.28
C TYR A 131 0.57 5.06 5.20
N SER A 132 -0.53 5.50 4.61
CA SER A 132 -0.53 6.61 3.66
C SER A 132 -1.84 7.39 3.71
N PHE A 133 -1.81 8.63 3.23
CA PHE A 133 -2.99 9.49 3.07
C PHE A 133 -3.26 9.74 1.57
N PRO A 134 -4.53 9.87 1.17
CA PRO A 134 -4.88 10.16 -0.23
C PRO A 134 -4.30 11.49 -0.71
N THR A 135 -3.87 11.52 -1.96
CA THR A 135 -3.39 12.74 -2.63
C THR A 135 -4.58 13.60 -3.08
N ALA A 136 -4.62 14.88 -2.71
CA ALA A 136 -5.69 15.78 -3.14
C ALA A 136 -5.58 16.12 -4.65
N GLY A 137 -6.71 16.19 -5.34
CA GLY A 137 -6.75 16.56 -6.76
C GLY A 137 -7.58 17.82 -6.96
N MET A 138 -6.99 18.89 -7.48
CA MET A 138 -7.63 20.20 -7.53
C MET A 138 -7.60 20.77 -8.93
N VAL A 139 -8.60 21.60 -9.27
CA VAL A 139 -8.65 22.35 -10.52
C VAL A 139 -8.74 23.83 -10.19
N PHE A 140 -7.87 24.63 -10.78
CA PHE A 140 -7.91 26.08 -10.71
C PHE A 140 -8.12 26.65 -12.11
N ALA A 141 -9.22 27.38 -12.29
CA ALA A 141 -9.56 28.03 -13.54
C ALA A 141 -9.66 29.54 -13.37
N TYR A 142 -9.06 30.29 -14.30
CA TYR A 142 -9.16 31.75 -14.31
C TYR A 142 -10.56 32.22 -14.75
N ASP A 143 -11.21 31.46 -15.63
CA ASP A 143 -12.59 31.69 -16.03
C ASP A 143 -13.25 30.38 -16.49
N SER A 144 -14.53 30.42 -16.87
CA SER A 144 -15.27 29.32 -17.49
C SER A 144 -16.24 29.86 -18.55
N ASP A 145 -16.50 29.08 -19.60
CA ASP A 145 -17.54 29.38 -20.60
C ASP A 145 -18.96 29.09 -20.10
N ALA A 146 -19.10 28.38 -18.97
CA ALA A 146 -20.37 27.94 -18.41
C ALA A 146 -20.61 28.49 -16.99
N SER A 147 -21.86 28.52 -16.51
CA SER A 147 -22.14 28.90 -15.12
C SER A 147 -21.55 27.88 -14.14
N LEU A 148 -21.37 28.27 -12.87
CA LEU A 148 -20.82 27.35 -11.86
C LEU A 148 -21.74 26.13 -11.63
N GLU A 149 -23.06 26.32 -11.74
CA GLU A 149 -24.05 25.24 -11.69
C GLU A 149 -23.93 24.28 -12.89
N ALA A 150 -23.60 24.81 -14.08
CA ALA A 150 -23.33 23.97 -15.24
C ALA A 150 -22.02 23.17 -15.09
N VAL A 151 -20.96 23.80 -14.55
CA VAL A 151 -19.70 23.11 -14.19
C VAL A 151 -19.97 22.01 -13.17
N TYR A 152 -20.78 22.28 -12.15
CA TYR A 152 -21.22 21.29 -11.16
C TYR A 152 -21.94 20.09 -11.78
N LYS A 153 -22.88 20.33 -12.70
CA LYS A 153 -23.60 19.25 -13.40
C LYS A 153 -22.64 18.41 -14.25
N ASN A 154 -21.77 19.06 -15.01
CA ASN A 154 -20.76 18.39 -15.83
C ASN A 154 -19.78 17.59 -14.96
N LEU A 155 -19.38 18.10 -13.80
CA LEU A 155 -18.51 17.38 -12.87
C LEU A 155 -19.16 16.08 -12.39
N ASN A 156 -20.43 16.14 -11.98
CA ASN A 156 -21.15 14.95 -11.52
C ASN A 156 -21.27 13.90 -12.64
N GLU A 157 -21.70 14.32 -13.84
CA GLU A 157 -21.79 13.45 -15.03
C GLU A 157 -20.44 12.78 -15.35
N LEU A 158 -19.37 13.57 -15.41
CA LEU A 158 -18.02 13.06 -15.72
C LEU A 158 -17.41 12.20 -14.61
N SER A 159 -17.96 12.25 -13.39
CA SER A 159 -17.48 11.49 -12.24
C SER A 159 -18.23 10.16 -12.04
N GLU A 160 -19.27 9.86 -12.82
CA GLU A 160 -20.05 8.62 -12.68
C GLU A 160 -19.17 7.37 -12.84
N ASP A 161 -18.25 7.40 -13.80
CA ASP A 161 -17.31 6.29 -14.08
C ASP A 161 -16.01 6.34 -13.24
N VAL A 162 -15.94 7.22 -12.23
CA VAL A 162 -14.75 7.40 -11.39
C VAL A 162 -15.09 7.00 -9.95
N GLU A 163 -14.32 6.07 -9.39
CA GLU A 163 -14.42 5.68 -7.98
C GLU A 163 -14.32 6.91 -7.08
N VAL A 164 -15.10 6.94 -6.01
CA VAL A 164 -15.35 8.17 -5.24
C VAL A 164 -14.06 8.76 -4.68
N ASP A 165 -13.17 7.91 -4.15
CA ASP A 165 -11.87 8.26 -3.61
C ASP A 165 -10.85 8.73 -4.67
N LYS A 166 -11.18 8.65 -5.97
CA LYS A 166 -10.34 9.11 -7.10
C LYS A 166 -10.86 10.40 -7.74
N ARG A 167 -11.95 10.96 -7.21
CA ARG A 167 -12.58 12.17 -7.74
C ARG A 167 -11.86 13.46 -7.32
N ILE A 168 -12.24 14.56 -7.98
CA ILE A 168 -11.70 15.90 -7.75
C ILE A 168 -12.06 16.37 -6.34
N SER A 169 -11.09 16.89 -5.61
CA SER A 169 -11.22 17.41 -4.24
C SER A 169 -11.67 18.87 -4.20
N CYS A 170 -11.35 19.68 -5.21
CA CYS A 170 -11.77 21.08 -5.29
C CYS A 170 -11.75 21.58 -6.74
N ILE A 171 -12.74 22.35 -7.14
CA ILE A 171 -12.69 23.19 -8.35
C ILE A 171 -12.86 24.64 -7.93
N CYS A 172 -11.88 25.49 -8.24
CA CYS A 172 -11.98 26.93 -8.09
C CYS A 172 -12.06 27.58 -9.47
N VAL A 173 -13.12 28.34 -9.72
CA VAL A 173 -13.24 29.23 -10.89
C VAL A 173 -13.20 30.66 -10.39
N LEU A 174 -12.09 31.36 -10.64
CA LEU A 174 -11.73 32.63 -9.98
C LEU A 174 -12.87 33.67 -9.98
N ASN A 175 -13.56 33.82 -11.11
CA ASN A 175 -14.62 34.83 -11.26
C ASN A 175 -16.04 34.29 -11.01
N LYS A 176 -16.19 33.05 -10.51
CA LYS A 176 -17.52 32.42 -10.32
C LYS A 176 -17.69 31.85 -8.92
N GLY A 177 -16.72 31.11 -8.41
CA GLY A 177 -16.80 30.49 -7.09
C GLY A 177 -16.08 29.13 -7.03
N VAL A 178 -16.44 28.34 -6.03
CA VAL A 178 -15.74 27.09 -5.69
C VAL A 178 -16.73 25.92 -5.59
N ILE A 179 -16.33 24.72 -6.03
CA ILE A 179 -17.06 23.46 -5.87
C ILE A 179 -16.22 22.52 -5.00
N LEU A 180 -16.81 22.00 -3.91
CA LEU A 180 -16.14 21.15 -2.91
C LEU A 180 -17.02 19.99 -2.49
N PRO A 181 -16.45 18.85 -2.07
CA PRO A 181 -17.24 17.83 -1.39
C PRO A 181 -17.74 18.35 -0.04
N VAL A 182 -18.99 18.04 0.27
CA VAL A 182 -19.65 18.32 1.54
C VAL A 182 -20.21 17.02 2.10
N ASN A 183 -20.21 16.90 3.42
CA ASN A 183 -20.71 15.71 4.07
C ASN A 183 -22.23 15.58 3.88
N LYS A 184 -22.70 14.42 3.39
CA LYS A 184 -24.13 14.10 3.25
C LYS A 184 -24.86 14.18 4.59
N ASN A 185 -24.18 13.86 5.68
CA ASN A 185 -24.72 13.92 7.03
C ASN A 185 -24.72 15.37 7.51
N GLY A 186 -25.90 15.98 7.47
CA GLY A 186 -26.12 17.34 7.95
C GLY A 186 -25.87 18.44 6.92
N LEU A 187 -25.14 18.16 5.82
CA LEU A 187 -24.88 19.13 4.72
C LEU A 187 -24.27 20.47 5.17
N THR A 188 -23.65 20.50 6.35
CA THR A 188 -23.08 21.71 6.95
C THR A 188 -21.57 21.78 6.85
N ASN A 189 -20.90 20.63 6.74
CA ASN A 189 -19.45 20.53 6.83
C ASN A 189 -18.84 20.23 5.48
N VAL A 190 -17.86 21.03 5.09
CA VAL A 190 -16.98 20.75 3.94
C VAL A 190 -16.14 19.53 4.26
N SER A 191 -16.12 18.56 3.34
CA SER A 191 -15.08 17.53 3.31
C SER A 191 -13.96 18.01 2.39
N LEU A 192 -12.72 17.78 2.79
CA LEU A 192 -11.55 18.21 2.02
C LEU A 192 -11.19 17.22 0.91
N LEU A 193 -11.64 15.97 1.05
CA LEU A 193 -11.43 14.88 0.12
C LEU A 193 -12.77 14.20 -0.15
N PRO A 194 -13.04 13.76 -1.40
CA PRO A 194 -14.23 12.98 -1.69
C PRO A 194 -14.15 11.59 -1.05
N ASP A 195 -15.27 11.17 -0.45
CA ASP A 195 -15.51 9.82 0.05
C ASP A 195 -16.98 9.42 -0.14
N GLU A 196 -17.32 8.17 0.16
CA GLU A 196 -18.67 7.61 -0.01
C GLU A 196 -19.79 8.41 0.70
N ASN A 197 -19.46 9.17 1.73
CA ASN A 197 -20.36 10.03 2.49
C ASN A 197 -20.35 11.49 2.02
N THR A 198 -19.77 11.79 0.86
CA THR A 198 -19.71 13.16 0.30
C THR A 198 -20.59 13.35 -0.93
N VAL A 199 -21.07 14.58 -1.11
CA VAL A 199 -21.67 15.10 -2.35
C VAL A 199 -21.02 16.43 -2.65
N TYR A 200 -20.96 16.88 -3.91
CA TYR A 200 -20.43 18.21 -4.19
C TYR A 200 -21.41 19.31 -3.71
N GLY A 201 -20.85 20.43 -3.27
CA GLY A 201 -21.57 21.67 -2.94
C GLY A 201 -20.99 22.85 -3.73
N ILE A 202 -21.83 23.83 -4.04
CA ILE A 202 -21.46 25.05 -4.77
C ILE A 202 -21.34 26.21 -3.78
N PHE A 203 -20.21 26.90 -3.82
CA PHE A 203 -19.95 28.12 -3.09
C PHE A 203 -19.90 29.26 -4.11
N ASN A 204 -20.98 30.05 -4.20
CA ASN A 204 -21.11 31.17 -5.13
C ASN A 204 -20.42 32.42 -4.56
N ASN A 205 -19.09 32.43 -4.59
CA ASN A 205 -18.26 33.46 -3.98
C ASN A 205 -17.26 34.06 -4.98
N ALA A 206 -17.74 34.51 -6.13
CA ALA A 206 -16.94 35.13 -7.19
C ALA A 206 -15.92 36.17 -6.68
N ASN A 207 -16.33 37.04 -5.75
CA ASN A 207 -15.46 38.08 -5.20
C ASN A 207 -14.43 37.58 -4.19
N ASP A 208 -14.49 36.33 -3.75
CA ASP A 208 -13.61 35.78 -2.70
C ASP A 208 -13.11 34.37 -3.03
N ALA A 209 -13.28 33.92 -4.29
CA ALA A 209 -12.96 32.55 -4.71
C ALA A 209 -11.49 32.22 -4.50
N LEU A 210 -10.59 33.20 -4.77
CA LEU A 210 -9.15 33.04 -4.54
C LEU A 210 -8.81 32.86 -3.06
N LEU A 211 -9.44 33.65 -2.18
CA LEU A 211 -9.24 33.52 -0.73
C LEU A 211 -9.77 32.16 -0.26
N LEU A 212 -10.97 31.76 -0.68
CA LEU A 212 -11.52 30.46 -0.29
C LEU A 212 -10.66 29.31 -0.79
N PHE A 213 -10.20 29.36 -2.04
CA PHE A 213 -9.30 28.36 -2.60
C PHE A 213 -8.01 28.25 -1.78
N TYR A 214 -7.38 29.37 -1.45
CA TYR A 214 -6.19 29.38 -0.59
C TYR A 214 -6.45 28.77 0.81
N LEU A 215 -7.57 29.11 1.44
CA LEU A 215 -7.93 28.57 2.76
C LEU A 215 -8.14 27.06 2.70
N ILE A 216 -8.88 26.58 1.69
CA ILE A 216 -9.14 25.15 1.49
C ILE A 216 -7.86 24.41 1.15
N LEU A 217 -7.02 24.94 0.25
CA LEU A 217 -5.72 24.36 -0.08
C LEU A 217 -4.87 24.24 1.18
N THR A 218 -4.77 25.30 1.98
CA THR A 218 -4.02 25.28 3.24
C THR A 218 -4.57 24.24 4.22
N GLN A 219 -5.89 24.09 4.29
CA GLN A 219 -6.52 23.08 5.16
C GLN A 219 -6.24 21.65 4.67
N ILE A 220 -6.35 21.40 3.36
CA ILE A 220 -6.00 20.12 2.72
C ILE A 220 -4.54 19.76 3.05
N LEU A 221 -3.61 20.68 2.76
CA LEU A 221 -2.18 20.45 2.93
C LEU A 221 -1.83 20.13 4.39
N ASN A 222 -2.44 20.82 5.35
CA ASN A 222 -2.21 20.55 6.78
C ASN A 222 -2.93 19.30 7.30
N SER A 223 -3.93 18.78 6.59
CA SER A 223 -4.65 17.56 6.97
C SER A 223 -3.96 16.28 6.51
N ILE A 224 -3.06 16.37 5.53
CA ILE A 224 -2.35 15.23 4.93
C ILE A 224 -0.99 15.08 5.60
N THR A 225 -0.69 13.89 6.11
CA THR A 225 0.65 13.53 6.61
C THR A 225 1.39 12.72 5.57
N ILE A 226 2.62 13.11 5.26
CA ILE A 226 3.51 12.40 4.33
C ILE A 226 4.40 11.44 5.12
N PHE A 227 4.51 10.21 4.61
CA PHE A 227 5.44 9.21 5.11
C PHE A 227 6.51 8.93 4.05
N PRO A 228 7.75 8.60 4.44
CA PRO A 228 8.82 8.31 3.49
C PRO A 228 8.45 7.15 2.54
N PRO A 229 8.79 7.25 1.25
CA PRO A 229 8.61 6.15 0.31
C PRO A 229 9.52 4.96 0.65
N ASP A 230 9.04 3.75 0.38
CA ASP A 230 9.86 2.54 0.44
C ASP A 230 10.73 2.43 -0.82
N MET A 231 11.94 3.00 -0.74
CA MET A 231 12.87 3.02 -1.88
C MET A 231 13.31 1.62 -2.33
N VAL A 232 13.26 0.62 -1.46
CA VAL A 232 13.58 -0.77 -1.84
C VAL A 232 12.47 -1.32 -2.74
N ALA A 233 11.20 -1.02 -2.44
CA ALA A 233 10.08 -1.39 -3.31
C ALA A 233 10.21 -0.78 -4.73
N TYR A 234 10.64 0.49 -4.83
CA TYR A 234 10.94 1.13 -6.13
C TYR A 234 12.12 0.47 -6.86
N ALA A 235 13.15 0.04 -6.14
CA ALA A 235 14.28 -0.70 -6.72
C ALA A 235 13.87 -2.11 -7.22
N GLN A 236 12.99 -2.78 -6.49
CA GLN A 236 12.53 -4.14 -6.80
C GLN A 236 11.71 -4.22 -8.08
N SER A 237 10.86 -3.23 -8.35
CA SER A 237 9.97 -3.25 -9.52
C SER A 237 10.69 -3.01 -10.84
N THR A 238 11.83 -2.34 -10.81
CA THR A 238 12.60 -2.02 -12.02
C THR A 238 13.56 -3.12 -12.46
N ALA A 239 13.70 -4.20 -11.66
CA ALA A 239 14.67 -5.28 -11.86
C ALA A 239 16.13 -4.81 -12.03
N ILE A 240 16.43 -3.54 -11.70
CA ILE A 240 17.76 -2.94 -11.78
C ILE A 240 18.67 -3.51 -10.69
N LEU A 241 18.10 -3.93 -9.56
CA LEU A 241 18.81 -4.42 -8.39
C LEU A 241 18.32 -5.83 -8.03
N ASP A 242 19.25 -6.77 -7.90
CA ASP A 242 18.98 -8.04 -7.24
C ASP A 242 18.84 -7.77 -5.73
N THR A 243 17.60 -7.74 -5.25
CA THR A 243 17.29 -7.53 -3.83
C THR A 243 17.09 -8.85 -3.08
N SER A 244 17.42 -9.99 -3.69
CA SER A 244 17.40 -11.26 -2.97
C SER A 244 18.44 -11.22 -1.85
N PHE A 245 18.05 -11.67 -0.66
CA PHE A 245 18.99 -11.84 0.44
C PHE A 245 19.05 -13.32 0.80
N SER A 246 20.24 -13.78 1.14
CA SER A 246 20.44 -15.09 1.75
C SER A 246 21.05 -14.89 3.12
N ILE A 247 20.59 -15.69 4.09
CA ILE A 247 21.22 -15.79 5.39
C ILE A 247 22.05 -17.07 5.36
N PRO A 248 23.38 -17.00 5.48
CA PRO A 248 24.20 -18.21 5.55
C PRO A 248 23.72 -19.10 6.71
N ALA A 249 23.70 -20.41 6.49
CA ALA A 249 23.04 -21.36 7.40
C ALA A 249 23.49 -21.23 8.87
N ASP A 250 24.78 -20.95 9.09
CA ASP A 250 25.37 -20.79 10.43
C ASP A 250 24.86 -19.56 11.20
N TYR A 251 24.30 -18.58 10.49
CA TYR A 251 23.80 -17.31 11.06
C TYR A 251 22.27 -17.24 11.09
N VAL A 252 21.57 -18.31 10.70
CA VAL A 252 20.11 -18.36 10.83
C VAL A 252 19.75 -18.52 12.31
N PRO A 253 19.12 -17.50 12.94
CA PRO A 253 18.85 -17.51 14.36
C PRO A 253 17.73 -18.49 14.70
N ASP A 254 17.78 -19.09 15.89
CA ASP A 254 16.83 -20.12 16.32
C ASP A 254 15.41 -19.58 16.54
N ASP A 255 15.30 -18.31 16.94
CA ASP A 255 14.03 -17.59 17.11
C ASP A 255 13.53 -16.94 15.81
N GLY A 256 14.30 -17.02 14.72
CA GLY A 256 13.85 -16.64 13.38
C GLY A 256 12.61 -17.43 12.98
N THR A 257 11.76 -16.85 12.14
CA THR A 257 10.52 -17.51 11.69
C THR A 257 10.40 -17.49 10.17
N ILE A 258 9.80 -18.53 9.62
CA ILE A 258 9.46 -18.65 8.20
C ILE A 258 7.99 -19.06 8.05
N SER A 259 7.34 -18.53 7.02
CA SER A 259 5.98 -18.92 6.67
C SER A 259 6.00 -20.28 5.96
N VAL A 260 5.33 -21.27 6.54
CA VAL A 260 5.06 -22.57 5.93
C VAL A 260 3.55 -22.67 5.74
N MET A 261 3.10 -22.60 4.49
CA MET A 261 1.69 -22.36 4.16
C MET A 261 1.24 -21.05 4.85
N ASP A 262 0.26 -21.10 5.76
CA ASP A 262 -0.23 -19.91 6.47
C ASP A 262 0.28 -19.81 7.92
N ASN A 263 1.21 -20.70 8.32
CA ASN A 263 1.73 -20.75 9.70
C ASN A 263 3.15 -20.22 9.79
N MET A 264 3.43 -19.41 10.82
CA MET A 264 4.79 -18.95 11.14
C MET A 264 5.50 -20.00 12.00
N VAL A 265 6.53 -20.62 11.45
CA VAL A 265 7.29 -21.68 12.11
C VAL A 265 8.67 -21.16 12.52
N ARG A 266 9.10 -21.48 13.75
CA ARG A 266 10.43 -21.12 14.23
C ARG A 266 11.52 -21.95 13.55
N MET A 267 12.66 -21.32 13.28
CA MET A 267 13.81 -21.99 12.68
C MET A 267 14.37 -23.09 13.59
N SER A 268 14.28 -22.94 14.92
CA SER A 268 14.62 -24.01 15.86
C SER A 268 13.83 -25.29 15.62
N GLU A 269 12.52 -25.18 15.33
CA GLU A 269 11.65 -26.33 15.06
C GLU A 269 12.02 -27.01 13.74
N ILE A 270 12.40 -26.21 12.73
CA ILE A 270 12.88 -26.71 11.44
C ILE A 270 14.22 -27.42 11.59
N LYS A 271 15.15 -26.89 12.39
CA LYS A 271 16.44 -27.53 12.68
C LYS A 271 16.23 -28.88 13.38
N THR A 272 15.42 -28.93 14.43
CA THR A 272 15.06 -30.17 15.12
C THR A 272 14.39 -31.18 14.19
N LEU A 273 13.45 -30.74 13.35
CA LEU A 273 12.80 -31.59 12.36
C LEU A 273 13.81 -32.17 11.35
N LYS A 274 14.75 -31.35 10.88
CA LYS A 274 15.83 -31.79 9.98
C LYS A 274 16.73 -32.83 10.65
N GLU A 275 17.05 -32.66 11.93
CA GLU A 275 17.84 -33.64 12.69
C GLU A 275 17.12 -35.00 12.77
N TYR A 276 15.86 -35.02 13.22
CA TYR A 276 15.06 -36.24 13.28
C TYR A 276 14.87 -36.89 11.90
N GLY A 277 14.57 -36.10 10.87
CA GLY A 277 14.41 -36.59 9.50
C GLY A 277 15.69 -37.17 8.90
N THR A 278 16.84 -36.50 9.12
CA THR A 278 18.15 -36.98 8.68
C THR A 278 18.49 -38.30 9.37
N ARG A 279 18.19 -38.40 10.66
CA ARG A 279 18.42 -39.61 11.44
C ARG A 279 17.49 -40.75 11.02
N MET A 280 16.22 -40.46 10.71
CA MET A 280 15.29 -41.41 10.07
C MET A 280 15.89 -41.97 8.79
N LEU A 281 16.24 -41.11 7.84
CA LEU A 281 16.79 -41.52 6.54
C LEU A 281 18.18 -42.15 6.61
N SER A 282 18.81 -42.21 7.79
CA SER A 282 20.18 -42.68 7.91
C SER A 282 20.38 -44.19 7.74
N GLY A 283 19.31 -44.99 7.85
CA GLY A 283 19.36 -46.47 7.92
C GLY A 283 19.92 -47.03 9.25
N LYS A 284 20.30 -46.16 10.20
CA LYS A 284 21.03 -46.54 11.42
C LYS A 284 20.17 -46.55 12.68
N LEU A 285 18.87 -46.27 12.57
CA LEU A 285 17.99 -46.29 13.73
C LEU A 285 17.85 -47.72 14.28
N LYS A 286 17.97 -47.81 15.60
CA LYS A 286 17.58 -48.99 16.37
C LYS A 286 16.10 -48.92 16.68
N LYS A 287 15.51 -50.07 16.95
CA LYS A 287 14.09 -50.17 17.27
C LYS A 287 13.72 -49.35 18.51
N GLU A 288 14.55 -49.38 19.56
CA GLU A 288 14.28 -48.66 20.82
C GLU A 288 14.13 -47.13 20.66
N GLU A 289 14.81 -46.54 19.68
CA GLU A 289 14.81 -45.10 19.41
C GLU A 289 13.81 -44.72 18.29
N PHE A 290 13.16 -45.70 17.67
CA PHE A 290 12.47 -45.50 16.40
C PHE A 290 11.21 -44.66 16.52
N LEU A 291 10.33 -44.96 17.48
CA LEU A 291 9.10 -44.18 17.68
C LEU A 291 9.38 -42.71 18.03
N GLU A 292 10.44 -42.45 18.81
CA GLU A 292 10.86 -41.08 19.12
C GLU A 292 11.15 -40.29 17.84
N HIS A 293 11.88 -40.89 16.89
CA HIS A 293 12.26 -40.24 15.65
C HIS A 293 11.10 -40.15 14.65
N VAL A 294 10.20 -41.14 14.63
CA VAL A 294 8.95 -41.09 13.87
C VAL A 294 8.11 -39.91 14.36
N PHE A 295 7.84 -39.83 15.66
CA PHE A 295 7.02 -38.75 16.20
C PHE A 295 7.72 -37.39 16.11
N GLY A 296 9.02 -37.33 16.40
CA GLY A 296 9.86 -36.14 16.27
C GLY A 296 9.96 -35.60 14.83
N THR A 297 9.68 -36.44 13.83
CA THR A 297 9.60 -36.00 12.42
C THR A 297 8.17 -35.62 12.03
N TYR A 298 7.22 -36.54 12.19
CA TYR A 298 5.89 -36.38 11.59
C TYR A 298 4.98 -35.43 12.37
N ILE A 299 5.06 -35.42 13.71
CA ILE A 299 4.17 -34.61 14.53
C ILE A 299 4.46 -33.11 14.37
N PRO A 300 5.73 -32.64 14.43
CA PRO A 300 6.05 -31.25 14.10
C PRO A 300 5.65 -30.90 12.67
N SER A 301 5.91 -31.76 11.69
CA SER A 301 5.51 -31.53 10.29
C SER A 301 4.00 -31.28 10.14
N LEU A 302 3.16 -32.07 10.82
CA LEU A 302 1.71 -31.88 10.81
C LEU A 302 1.29 -30.57 11.50
N LYS A 303 1.91 -30.21 12.62
CA LYS A 303 1.66 -28.92 13.30
C LYS A 303 2.09 -27.74 12.43
N MET A 304 3.20 -27.84 11.70
CA MET A 304 3.67 -26.80 10.78
C MET A 304 2.68 -26.60 9.62
N MET A 305 2.14 -27.67 9.03
CA MET A 305 1.20 -27.58 7.91
C MET A 305 -0.21 -27.14 8.33
N HIS A 306 -0.68 -27.55 9.51
CA HIS A 306 -2.08 -27.36 9.91
C HIS A 306 -2.27 -26.42 11.12
N GLY A 307 -1.20 -25.87 11.68
CA GLY A 307 -1.21 -25.02 12.88
C GLY A 307 -1.37 -25.81 14.19
N SER A 308 -2.27 -26.80 14.22
CA SER A 308 -2.45 -27.71 15.35
C SER A 308 -2.82 -29.13 14.89
N LEU A 309 -2.63 -30.11 15.78
CA LEU A 309 -2.99 -31.51 15.48
C LEU A 309 -4.51 -31.72 15.36
N ASP A 310 -5.33 -30.86 15.95
CA ASP A 310 -6.79 -30.97 15.90
C ASP A 310 -7.37 -30.44 14.58
N LEU A 311 -6.58 -29.65 13.84
CA LEU A 311 -6.95 -29.13 12.51
C LEU A 311 -6.53 -30.06 11.36
N VAL A 312 -5.86 -31.18 11.65
CA VAL A 312 -5.44 -32.16 10.65
C VAL A 312 -6.68 -32.87 10.06
N PRO A 313 -6.89 -32.86 8.72
CA PRO A 313 -8.07 -33.49 8.12
C PRO A 313 -8.18 -34.99 8.43
N MET A 314 -9.39 -35.46 8.76
CA MET A 314 -9.64 -36.86 9.17
C MET A 314 -9.25 -37.91 8.12
N ASN A 315 -9.28 -37.55 6.84
CA ASN A 315 -8.94 -38.41 5.71
C ASN A 315 -7.51 -38.17 5.20
N SER A 316 -6.71 -37.35 5.87
CA SER A 316 -5.33 -37.11 5.47
C SER A 316 -4.46 -38.34 5.72
N THR A 317 -3.53 -38.59 4.81
CA THR A 317 -2.65 -39.77 4.87
C THR A 317 -1.18 -39.37 4.77
N LEU A 318 -0.34 -40.11 5.47
CA LEU A 318 1.11 -40.10 5.33
C LEU A 318 1.52 -41.22 4.37
N ASN A 319 2.31 -40.88 3.36
CA ASN A 319 3.02 -41.88 2.57
C ASN A 319 4.33 -42.25 3.27
N TYR A 320 4.36 -43.40 3.91
CA TYR A 320 5.51 -43.93 4.61
C TYR A 320 6.15 -45.05 3.79
N PHE A 321 7.22 -44.72 3.06
CA PHE A 321 7.94 -45.63 2.15
C PHE A 321 7.02 -46.41 1.20
N GLY A 322 6.10 -45.71 0.53
CA GLY A 322 5.15 -46.30 -0.41
C GLY A 322 3.88 -46.86 0.23
N LYS A 323 3.77 -46.85 1.57
CA LYS A 323 2.55 -47.26 2.28
C LYS A 323 1.78 -46.05 2.81
N LEU A 324 0.50 -45.95 2.43
CA LEU A 324 -0.40 -44.94 2.96
C LEU A 324 -0.86 -45.32 4.36
N MET A 325 -0.67 -44.42 5.31
CA MET A 325 -1.17 -44.52 6.68
C MET A 325 -2.04 -43.31 7.00
N ASN A 326 -3.12 -43.49 7.74
CA ASN A 326 -3.96 -42.36 8.15
C ASN A 326 -3.23 -41.55 9.23
N ASN A 327 -3.12 -40.23 9.05
CA ASN A 327 -2.45 -39.34 10.01
C ASN A 327 -3.07 -39.40 11.40
N LYS A 328 -4.38 -39.66 11.50
CA LYS A 328 -5.09 -39.82 12.77
C LYS A 328 -4.54 -40.97 13.61
N VAL A 329 -4.19 -42.09 12.98
CA VAL A 329 -3.58 -43.24 13.70
C VAL A 329 -2.26 -42.84 14.33
N ILE A 330 -1.45 -42.06 13.62
CA ILE A 330 -0.15 -41.57 14.08
C ILE A 330 -0.33 -40.55 15.21
N ILE A 331 -1.30 -39.63 15.07
CA ILE A 331 -1.62 -38.63 16.10
C ILE A 331 -2.12 -39.28 17.39
N ASP A 332 -3.03 -40.25 17.27
CA ASP A 332 -3.59 -40.94 18.44
C ASP A 332 -2.49 -41.76 19.15
N ALA A 333 -1.60 -42.42 18.39
CA ALA A 333 -0.43 -43.09 18.95
C ALA A 333 0.54 -42.10 19.63
N TYR A 334 0.78 -40.93 19.04
CA TYR A 334 1.60 -39.89 19.67
C TYR A 334 1.02 -39.41 21.01
N LYS A 335 -0.29 -39.19 21.10
CA LYS A 335 -0.97 -38.81 22.34
C LYS A 335 -0.82 -39.89 23.43
N ILE A 336 -0.76 -41.16 23.05
CA ILE A 336 -0.45 -42.27 23.97
C ILE A 336 1.03 -42.21 24.38
N TYR A 337 1.94 -42.05 23.40
CA TYR A 337 3.38 -41.99 23.62
C TYR A 337 3.80 -40.86 24.58
N GLU A 338 3.22 -39.67 24.46
CA GLU A 338 3.47 -38.53 25.35
C GLU A 338 3.14 -38.82 26.83
N ARG A 339 2.24 -39.76 27.11
CA ARG A 339 1.88 -40.14 28.49
C ARG A 339 2.93 -41.04 29.16
N GLY A 340 3.93 -41.52 28.42
CA GLY A 340 5.06 -42.29 28.94
C GLY A 340 4.61 -43.51 29.75
N THR A 341 5.01 -43.57 31.03
CA THR A 341 4.73 -44.72 31.92
C THR A 341 3.27 -44.81 32.40
N LYS A 342 2.41 -43.84 32.07
CA LYS A 342 1.00 -43.77 32.51
C LYS A 342 0.02 -44.44 31.54
N ILE A 343 0.49 -45.35 30.70
CA ILE A 343 -0.31 -46.02 29.67
C ILE A 343 -0.80 -47.40 30.15
N THR A 344 -1.98 -47.79 29.69
CA THR A 344 -2.55 -49.12 29.93
C THR A 344 -1.85 -50.19 29.09
N LEU A 345 -2.02 -51.47 29.45
CA LEU A 345 -1.53 -52.60 28.65
C LEU A 345 -2.08 -52.61 27.22
N VAL A 346 -3.32 -52.16 27.03
CA VAL A 346 -3.97 -52.05 25.71
C VAL A 346 -3.31 -50.95 24.89
N GLU A 347 -3.10 -49.77 25.49
CA GLU A 347 -2.43 -48.64 24.84
C GLU A 347 -0.97 -48.95 24.50
N LYS A 348 -0.27 -49.67 25.37
CA LYS A 348 1.09 -50.16 25.09
C LYS A 348 1.12 -51.07 23.87
N LYS A 349 0.17 -52.00 23.77
CA LYS A 349 0.06 -52.89 22.60
C LYS A 349 -0.17 -52.10 21.31
N ILE A 350 -0.96 -51.02 21.34
CA ILE A 350 -1.17 -50.15 20.16
C ILE A 350 0.14 -49.52 19.70
N LEU A 351 0.97 -49.02 20.63
CA LEU A 351 2.29 -48.48 20.30
C LEU A 351 3.23 -49.56 19.75
N ASP A 352 3.27 -50.74 20.38
CA ASP A 352 4.11 -51.86 19.95
C ASP A 352 3.71 -52.33 18.54
N ASP A 353 2.41 -52.45 18.26
CA ASP A 353 1.89 -52.86 16.94
C ASP A 353 2.24 -51.82 15.85
N LEU A 354 2.12 -50.51 16.15
CA LEU A 354 2.50 -49.44 15.24
C LEU A 354 4.02 -49.43 14.99
N GLU A 355 4.83 -49.54 16.05
CA GLU A 355 6.29 -49.61 15.97
C GLU A 355 6.73 -50.80 15.12
N ASN A 356 6.19 -52.00 15.40
CA ASN A 356 6.50 -53.21 14.64
C ASN A 356 6.19 -53.04 13.15
N PHE A 357 5.03 -52.47 12.83
CA PHE A 357 4.62 -52.24 11.45
C PHE A 357 5.53 -51.25 10.72
N MET A 358 5.75 -50.07 11.32
CA MET A 358 6.55 -49.01 10.71
C MET A 358 8.05 -49.37 10.68
N TYR A 359 8.57 -50.06 11.69
CA TYR A 359 9.95 -50.49 11.74
C TYR A 359 10.23 -51.62 10.75
N ALA A 360 9.29 -52.54 10.51
CA ALA A 360 9.46 -53.57 9.47
C ALA A 360 9.60 -52.95 8.07
N ILE A 361 8.81 -51.91 7.77
CA ILE A 361 8.91 -51.15 6.52
C ILE A 361 10.22 -50.36 6.47
N TYR A 362 10.64 -49.76 7.58
CA TYR A 362 11.94 -49.10 7.69
C TYR A 362 13.09 -50.04 7.35
N ASP A 363 13.08 -51.22 7.98
CA ASP A 363 14.12 -52.23 7.85
C ASP A 363 14.22 -52.78 6.42
N SER A 364 13.09 -52.95 5.73
CA SER A 364 13.09 -53.37 4.33
C SER A 364 13.73 -52.36 3.38
N HIS A 365 13.77 -51.08 3.75
CA HIS A 365 14.42 -50.01 2.98
C HIS A 365 15.81 -49.63 3.53
N ARG A 366 16.28 -50.31 4.60
CA ARG A 366 17.53 -49.96 5.30
C ARG A 366 18.75 -49.99 4.40
N GLU A 367 18.89 -51.03 3.60
CA GLU A 367 20.03 -51.20 2.68
C GLU A 367 20.09 -50.09 1.62
N GLU A 368 18.94 -49.62 1.14
CA GLU A 368 18.85 -48.50 0.21
C GLU A 368 19.26 -47.19 0.90
N MET A 369 18.73 -46.94 2.10
CA MET A 369 19.10 -45.76 2.91
C MET A 369 20.60 -45.71 3.22
N LEU A 370 21.22 -46.85 3.59
CA LEU A 370 22.67 -46.91 3.85
C LEU A 370 23.54 -46.65 2.62
N LYS A 371 23.05 -47.00 1.42
CA LYS A 371 23.73 -46.70 0.14
C LYS A 371 23.65 -45.23 -0.23
N ASN A 372 22.50 -44.60 0.00
CA ASN A 372 22.23 -43.20 -0.34
C ASN A 372 22.83 -42.20 0.66
N ASN A 373 23.32 -42.68 1.81
CA ASN A 373 23.88 -41.87 2.89
C ASN A 373 25.44 -41.89 2.90
N LYS A 374 26.05 -42.28 1.77
CA LYS A 374 27.47 -42.09 1.43
C LYS A 374 27.58 -40.96 0.43
#